data_AF-A0A7S9NQI7-F1
#
_entry.id   AF-A0A7S9NQI7-F1
#
_cell.length_a   1.000
_cell.length_b   1.000
_cell.length_c   1.000
_cell.angle_alpha   90.00
_cell.angle_beta   90.00
_cell.angle_gamma   90.00
#
_symmetry.space_group_name_H-M   'P 1'
#
loop_
_entity.id
_entity.type
_entity.pdbx_description
1 polymer ?
#
loop_
_entity_poly.entity_id
_entity_poly.type
_entity_poly.pdbx_seq_one_letter_code
_entity_poly.pdbx_strand_id
1 'polypeptide(L)'
;MLIKFRSKNWITLRYNSVSDRILDMLYTPPIWSLYLSEMKREKLSSNLSITSGFFISPDIAKMISIPNYEIGKEIKLRPLENINVDLADILMKRRSSREFNNKLKFDELSSILVYGAGKSSKDKYTGRTLRTYPSPGALYPNSIYVLVNNVDGLEKGIYYFNPDILSIYLLSSNEERIKVIYSGFMDRDMASKASVIIFLVNNILRTVLKYGELRFKLSLIEAGIIAQNIVLLATALGKKSLIYESFIDNKLENGLSINGVTQFISTTILLG
;
A
#
# COMPACT_ATOMS: atom_id res chain seq x y z
N MET A 1 -27.18 -7.77 -26.28
CA MET A 1 -27.76 -8.24 -25.00
C MET A 1 -26.94 -7.63 -23.87
N LEU A 2 -27.41 -6.49 -23.33
CA LEU A 2 -26.71 -5.71 -22.31
C LEU A 2 -27.19 -6.15 -20.92
N ILE A 3 -26.31 -6.78 -20.14
CA ILE A 3 -26.59 -7.08 -18.73
C ILE A 3 -26.33 -5.81 -17.92
N LYS A 4 -27.40 -5.15 -17.49
CA LYS A 4 -27.38 -4.01 -16.56
C LYS A 4 -27.15 -4.54 -15.13
N PHE A 5 -25.99 -4.29 -14.56
CA PHE A 5 -25.81 -4.32 -13.10
C PHE A 5 -26.02 -2.91 -12.54
N ARG A 6 -27.05 -2.74 -11.70
CA ARG A 6 -27.34 -1.50 -10.97
C ARG A 6 -26.62 -1.55 -9.61
N SER A 7 -25.62 -0.69 -9.40
CA SER A 7 -25.29 -0.15 -8.07
C SER A 7 -25.56 1.36 -8.08
N LYS A 8 -26.10 1.88 -6.98
CA LYS A 8 -26.84 3.16 -6.93
C LYS A 8 -26.02 4.41 -6.58
N ASN A 9 -24.71 4.32 -6.41
CA ASN A 9 -23.87 5.48 -6.10
C ASN A 9 -22.70 5.56 -7.08
N TRP A 10 -22.88 6.30 -8.18
CA TRP A 10 -21.78 6.68 -9.05
C TRP A 10 -21.27 8.06 -8.63
N ILE A 11 -19.95 8.23 -8.63
CA ILE A 11 -19.33 9.54 -8.83
C ILE A 11 -19.93 10.09 -10.13
N THR A 12 -20.68 11.19 -10.05
CA THR A 12 -21.19 11.89 -11.23
C THR A 12 -20.00 12.53 -11.94
N LEU A 13 -19.35 11.77 -12.82
CA LEU A 13 -18.30 12.29 -13.69
C LEU A 13 -18.97 13.04 -14.83
N ARG A 14 -18.54 14.28 -15.09
CA ARG A 14 -19.07 15.22 -16.09
C ARG A 14 -19.01 14.77 -17.56
N TYR A 15 -18.68 13.52 -17.87
CA TYR A 15 -18.37 13.07 -19.24
C TYR A 15 -19.24 11.88 -19.67
N ASN A 16 -19.88 12.05 -20.83
CA ASN A 16 -20.89 11.13 -21.38
C ASN A 16 -20.30 9.91 -22.12
N SER A 17 -18.99 9.89 -22.40
CA SER A 17 -18.32 8.73 -23.00
C SER A 17 -16.85 8.57 -22.57
N VAL A 18 -16.29 7.37 -22.75
CA VAL A 18 -14.84 7.09 -22.56
C VAL A 18 -14.01 7.89 -23.58
N SER A 19 -14.54 8.10 -24.78
CA SER A 19 -13.89 8.89 -25.83
C SER A 19 -13.72 10.36 -25.45
N ASP A 20 -14.73 10.96 -24.82
CA ASP A 20 -14.65 12.36 -24.34
C ASP A 20 -13.60 12.54 -23.24
N ARG A 21 -13.38 11.50 -22.41
CA ARG A 21 -12.30 11.51 -21.41
C ARG A 21 -10.92 11.40 -22.03
N ILE A 22 -10.76 10.57 -23.07
CA ILE A 22 -9.47 10.45 -23.78
C ILE A 22 -9.13 11.78 -24.45
N LEU A 23 -10.12 12.45 -25.05
CA LEU A 23 -9.94 13.78 -25.63
C LEU A 23 -9.60 14.81 -24.56
N ASP A 24 -10.32 14.86 -23.44
CA ASP A 24 -9.99 15.76 -22.33
C ASP A 24 -8.59 15.49 -21.75
N MET A 25 -8.17 14.23 -21.60
CA MET A 25 -6.81 13.87 -21.18
C MET A 25 -5.71 14.35 -22.16
N LEU A 26 -6.03 14.60 -23.42
CA LEU A 26 -5.08 15.17 -24.40
C LEU A 26 -5.00 16.71 -24.28
N TYR A 27 -6.07 17.38 -23.84
CA TYR A 27 -6.12 18.83 -23.68
C TYR A 27 -5.80 19.31 -22.25
N THR A 28 -6.10 18.50 -21.24
CA THR A 28 -5.80 18.69 -19.82
C THR A 28 -5.07 17.45 -19.28
N PRO A 29 -3.76 17.36 -19.52
CA PRO A 29 -3.01 16.14 -19.26
C PRO A 29 -3.06 15.80 -17.75
N PRO A 30 -3.54 14.61 -17.33
CA PRO A 30 -3.47 14.20 -15.93
C PRO A 30 -2.01 14.15 -15.46
N ILE A 31 -1.73 14.27 -14.16
CA ILE A 31 -0.36 14.37 -13.62
C ILE A 31 0.60 13.27 -14.15
N TRP A 32 0.06 12.09 -14.44
CA TRP A 32 0.75 10.94 -15.05
C TRP A 32 1.22 11.18 -16.49
N SER A 33 0.56 12.05 -17.24
CA SER A 33 0.95 12.44 -18.59
C SER A 33 1.97 13.57 -18.61
N LEU A 34 2.00 14.45 -17.59
CA LEU A 34 3.16 15.31 -17.30
C LEU A 34 4.38 14.45 -16.92
N TYR A 35 4.17 13.44 -16.09
CA TYR A 35 5.18 12.44 -15.75
C TYR A 35 5.74 11.71 -16.99
N LEU A 36 4.87 11.26 -17.91
CA LEU A 36 5.28 10.62 -19.16
C LEU A 36 5.87 11.59 -20.19
N SER A 37 5.50 12.89 -20.17
CA SER A 37 6.05 13.90 -21.08
C SER A 37 7.44 14.37 -20.65
N GLU A 38 7.72 14.43 -19.34
CA GLU A 38 9.06 14.66 -18.79
C GLU A 38 9.99 13.44 -18.97
N MET A 39 9.46 12.21 -19.03
CA MET A 39 10.25 11.03 -19.43
C MET A 39 10.81 11.11 -20.86
N LYS A 40 10.15 11.87 -21.75
CA LYS A 40 10.57 12.03 -23.16
C LYS A 40 11.60 13.14 -23.38
N ARG A 41 11.92 13.97 -22.39
CA ARG A 41 12.96 15.00 -22.52
C ARG A 41 14.28 14.48 -21.97
N GLU A 42 15.19 14.14 -22.89
CA GLU A 42 16.64 14.11 -22.71
C GLU A 42 17.16 14.38 -21.30
N LYS A 43 17.36 13.35 -20.46
CA LYS A 43 18.23 13.43 -19.27
C LYS A 43 18.55 12.07 -18.64
N LEU A 44 18.72 11.04 -19.46
CA LEU A 44 19.12 9.70 -18.99
C LEU A 44 20.62 9.40 -19.12
N SER A 45 21.47 10.36 -19.52
CA SER A 45 22.89 10.04 -19.75
C SER A 45 23.96 11.12 -19.49
N SER A 46 23.66 12.36 -19.07
CA SER A 46 24.74 13.36 -18.89
C SER A 46 25.16 13.65 -17.44
N ASN A 47 24.31 13.43 -16.43
CA ASN A 47 24.60 13.83 -15.05
C ASN A 47 24.51 12.71 -14.00
N LEU A 48 24.31 11.46 -14.40
CA LEU A 48 24.46 10.29 -13.52
C LEU A 48 25.94 9.88 -13.50
N SER A 49 26.81 10.78 -13.03
CA SER A 49 28.03 10.32 -12.40
C SER A 49 27.58 9.46 -11.23
N ILE A 50 27.92 8.17 -11.30
CA ILE A 50 27.70 7.20 -10.22
C ILE A 50 28.57 7.66 -9.06
N THR A 51 28.07 8.60 -8.26
CA THR A 51 28.69 8.98 -7.00
C THR A 51 28.41 7.83 -6.04
N SER A 52 29.43 7.00 -5.85
CA SER A 52 29.49 6.00 -4.79
C SER A 52 29.34 6.72 -3.45
N GLY A 53 28.12 6.75 -2.93
CA GLY A 53 27.78 7.37 -1.64
C GLY A 53 26.65 8.37 -1.77
N PHE A 54 25.41 7.89 -1.83
CA PHE A 54 24.24 8.77 -1.67
C PHE A 54 24.18 9.22 -0.20
N PHE A 55 24.85 10.33 0.10
CA PHE A 55 24.71 11.00 1.39
C PHE A 55 23.30 11.59 1.48
N ILE A 56 22.48 11.01 2.35
CA ILE A 56 21.18 11.57 2.74
C ILE A 56 21.47 12.58 3.85
N SER A 57 21.03 13.83 3.71
CA SER A 57 21.17 14.80 4.80
C SER A 57 20.38 14.32 6.03
N PRO A 58 20.80 14.66 7.27
CA PRO A 58 20.05 14.30 8.48
C PRO A 58 18.57 14.69 8.41
N ASP A 59 18.24 15.82 7.77
CA ASP A 59 16.87 16.29 7.57
C ASP A 59 16.06 15.35 6.66
N ILE A 60 16.64 14.93 5.52
CA ILE A 60 15.98 13.97 4.62
C ILE A 60 15.87 12.60 5.31
N ALA A 61 16.88 12.19 6.09
CA ALA A 61 16.81 10.94 6.87
C ALA A 61 15.64 10.97 7.87
N LYS A 62 15.42 12.12 8.54
CA LYS A 62 14.30 12.33 9.46
C LYS A 62 12.93 12.33 8.74
N MET A 63 12.87 12.79 7.50
CA MET A 63 11.65 12.73 6.67
C MET A 63 11.40 11.32 6.07
N ILE A 64 12.44 10.49 5.98
CA ILE A 64 12.36 9.10 5.52
C ILE A 64 11.92 8.15 6.65
N SER A 65 12.29 8.49 7.89
CA SER A 65 11.87 7.74 9.08
C SER A 65 10.36 7.80 9.29
N ILE A 66 9.87 6.86 10.10
CA ILE A 66 8.46 6.67 10.46
C ILE A 66 7.85 8.04 10.82
N PRO A 67 6.61 8.34 10.37
CA PRO A 67 5.95 9.61 10.71
C PRO A 67 5.97 9.89 12.21
N ASN A 68 5.81 11.17 12.56
CA ASN A 68 5.77 11.72 13.92
C ASN A 68 4.57 11.17 14.72
N TYR A 69 4.59 9.88 15.00
CA TYR A 69 3.72 9.22 15.96
C TYR A 69 4.50 9.04 17.25
N GLU A 70 3.83 9.23 18.38
CA GLU A 70 4.26 8.56 19.61
C GLU A 70 4.11 7.06 19.35
N ILE A 71 5.24 6.37 19.22
CA ILE A 71 5.24 4.92 18.96
C ILE A 71 4.65 4.25 20.19
N GLY A 72 3.43 3.72 20.03
CA GLY A 72 2.75 2.97 21.08
C GLY A 72 3.35 1.58 21.29
N LYS A 73 2.60 0.72 21.97
CA LYS A 73 3.02 -0.64 22.31
C LYS A 73 3.44 -1.43 21.07
N GLU A 74 4.66 -1.98 21.12
CA GLU A 74 5.14 -2.97 20.16
C GLU A 74 4.42 -4.31 20.37
N ILE A 75 3.96 -4.90 19.27
CA ILE A 75 3.36 -6.23 19.26
C ILE A 75 4.10 -7.08 18.22
N LYS A 76 4.80 -8.10 18.70
CA LYS A 76 5.53 -9.04 17.86
C LYS A 76 4.55 -9.94 17.08
N LEU A 77 4.73 -10.03 15.77
CA LEU A 77 3.91 -10.88 14.92
C LEU A 77 4.25 -12.36 15.13
N ARG A 78 3.23 -13.20 15.04
CA ARG A 78 3.31 -14.65 15.23
C ARG A 78 2.69 -15.35 14.02
N PRO A 79 3.39 -15.43 12.88
CA PRO A 79 2.86 -16.06 11.68
C PRO A 79 2.67 -17.57 11.92
N LEU A 80 1.75 -18.17 11.17
CA LEU A 80 1.54 -19.62 11.14
C LEU A 80 2.80 -20.28 10.57
N GLU A 81 3.33 -21.30 11.25
CA GLU A 81 4.58 -21.94 10.87
C GLU A 81 4.52 -22.63 9.50
N ASN A 82 3.34 -23.14 9.10
CA ASN A 82 3.15 -23.87 7.85
C ASN A 82 1.84 -23.45 7.15
N ILE A 83 1.97 -22.65 6.08
CA ILE A 83 0.89 -22.44 5.10
C ILE A 83 1.24 -23.29 3.88
N ASN A 84 0.86 -24.57 3.93
CA ASN A 84 1.14 -25.50 2.84
C ASN A 84 -0.03 -25.53 1.85
N VAL A 85 0.14 -24.83 0.74
CA VAL A 85 -0.85 -24.73 -0.34
C VAL A 85 -0.14 -24.81 -1.69
N ASP A 86 -0.83 -25.35 -2.69
CA ASP A 86 -0.33 -25.31 -4.06
C ASP A 86 -0.46 -23.90 -4.64
N LEU A 87 0.64 -23.33 -5.12
CA LEU A 87 0.65 -21.95 -5.62
C LEU A 87 -0.22 -21.79 -6.89
N ALA A 88 -0.22 -22.78 -7.77
CA ALA A 88 -1.02 -22.73 -9.00
C ALA A 88 -2.52 -22.72 -8.64
N ASP A 89 -2.92 -23.53 -7.67
CA ASP A 89 -4.28 -23.53 -7.13
C ASP A 89 -4.67 -22.17 -6.52
N ILE A 90 -3.80 -21.56 -5.72
CA ILE A 90 -4.08 -20.24 -5.12
C ILE A 90 -4.25 -19.17 -6.22
N LEU A 91 -3.36 -19.16 -7.21
CA LEU A 91 -3.47 -18.23 -8.35
C LEU A 91 -4.80 -18.40 -9.09
N MET A 92 -5.25 -19.65 -9.28
CA MET A 92 -6.52 -19.95 -9.96
C MET A 92 -7.75 -19.61 -9.10
N LYS A 93 -7.70 -19.82 -7.79
CA LYS A 93 -8.79 -19.56 -6.83
C LYS A 93 -8.94 -18.08 -6.46
N ARG A 94 -7.87 -17.30 -6.55
CA ARG A 94 -7.85 -15.89 -6.14
C ARG A 94 -8.95 -15.07 -6.81
N ARG A 95 -9.85 -14.47 -6.03
CA ARG A 95 -10.92 -13.57 -6.50
C ARG A 95 -11.07 -12.38 -5.57
N SER A 96 -11.43 -11.24 -6.14
CA SER A 96 -11.77 -10.04 -5.36
C SER A 96 -13.16 -10.21 -4.74
N SER A 97 -13.27 -9.95 -3.44
CA SER A 97 -14.55 -9.98 -2.71
C SER A 97 -15.02 -8.57 -2.40
N ARG A 98 -16.33 -8.34 -2.30
CA ARG A 98 -16.90 -7.09 -1.77
C ARG A 98 -17.72 -7.30 -0.51
N GLU A 99 -17.69 -8.54 -0.01
CA GLU A 99 -18.38 -8.97 1.19
C GLU A 99 -17.30 -9.39 2.19
N PHE A 100 -17.30 -8.69 3.32
CA PHE A 100 -16.43 -8.89 4.46
C PHE A 100 -17.35 -8.97 5.67
N ASN A 101 -17.27 -10.03 6.45
CA ASN A 101 -18.00 -10.18 7.71
C ASN A 101 -17.24 -11.12 8.66
N ASN A 102 -16.10 -11.69 8.25
CA ASN A 102 -15.42 -12.71 9.01
C ASN A 102 -14.34 -12.10 9.88
N LYS A 103 -14.34 -12.47 11.15
CA LYS A 103 -13.25 -12.17 12.08
C LYS A 103 -11.93 -12.75 11.55
N LEU A 104 -10.86 -11.97 11.63
CA LEU A 104 -9.52 -12.42 11.29
C LEU A 104 -8.75 -12.80 12.57
N LYS A 105 -8.04 -13.91 12.56
CA LYS A 105 -7.17 -14.28 13.70
C LYS A 105 -5.86 -13.49 13.64
N PHE A 106 -5.23 -13.26 14.79
CA PHE A 106 -3.97 -12.53 14.86
C PHE A 106 -2.81 -13.23 14.13
N ASP A 107 -2.77 -14.55 14.16
CA ASP A 107 -1.78 -15.38 13.44
C ASP A 107 -1.99 -15.34 11.92
N GLU A 108 -3.23 -15.27 11.45
CA GLU A 108 -3.57 -15.06 10.04
C GLU A 108 -3.09 -13.67 9.56
N LEU A 109 -3.39 -12.60 10.32
CA LEU A 109 -2.85 -11.26 10.01
C LEU A 109 -1.32 -11.24 10.05
N SER A 110 -0.72 -11.88 11.06
CA SER A 110 0.73 -12.00 11.20
C SER A 110 1.34 -12.67 9.97
N SER A 111 0.73 -13.75 9.49
CA SER A 111 1.17 -14.48 8.31
C SER A 111 1.10 -13.61 7.05
N ILE A 112 0.00 -12.87 6.87
CA ILE A 112 -0.18 -11.96 5.73
C ILE A 112 0.89 -10.88 5.71
N LEU A 113 1.19 -10.25 6.85
CA LEU A 113 2.19 -9.17 6.93
C LEU A 113 3.62 -9.72 6.78
N VAL A 114 3.96 -10.78 7.51
CA VAL A 114 5.32 -11.36 7.52
C VAL A 114 5.66 -11.96 6.17
N TYR A 115 4.81 -12.82 5.60
CA TYR A 115 5.11 -13.44 4.32
C TYR A 115 4.83 -12.49 3.14
N GLY A 116 3.90 -11.54 3.29
CA GLY A 116 3.55 -10.60 2.23
C GLY A 116 4.60 -9.52 2.01
N ALA A 117 5.23 -9.04 3.10
CA ALA A 117 6.12 -7.90 3.04
C ALA A 117 7.26 -7.87 4.07
N GLY A 118 7.41 -8.90 4.89
CA GLY A 118 8.45 -8.97 5.93
C GLY A 118 9.86 -9.16 5.38
N LYS A 119 10.85 -9.02 6.27
CA LYS A 119 12.24 -9.42 6.01
C LYS A 119 12.33 -10.90 5.63
N SER A 120 13.08 -11.20 4.57
CA SER A 120 13.32 -12.57 4.08
C SER A 120 14.76 -13.03 4.31
N SER A 121 15.73 -12.22 3.87
CA SER A 121 17.14 -12.59 3.87
C SER A 121 18.03 -11.35 3.89
N LYS A 122 19.34 -11.53 3.72
CA LYS A 122 20.32 -10.43 3.62
C LYS A 122 21.07 -10.58 2.31
N ASP A 123 21.18 -9.49 1.56
CA ASP A 123 21.94 -9.46 0.31
C ASP A 123 23.44 -9.65 0.61
N LYS A 124 24.07 -10.58 -0.11
CA LYS A 124 25.46 -10.97 0.17
C LYS A 124 26.47 -9.89 -0.22
N TYR A 125 26.15 -9.06 -1.21
CA TYR A 125 27.09 -8.07 -1.76
C TYR A 125 26.98 -6.71 -1.08
N THR A 126 25.75 -6.26 -0.82
CA THR A 126 25.45 -4.95 -0.25
C THR A 126 25.18 -5.00 1.25
N GLY A 127 24.98 -6.19 1.83
CA GLY A 127 24.60 -6.36 3.23
C GLY A 127 23.20 -5.85 3.56
N ARG A 128 22.39 -5.46 2.58
CA ARG A 128 21.04 -4.92 2.79
C ARG A 128 20.07 -6.00 3.21
N THR A 129 19.13 -5.65 4.08
CA THR A 129 17.98 -6.50 4.39
C THR A 129 17.09 -6.64 3.15
N LEU A 130 16.77 -7.88 2.79
CA LEU A 130 15.84 -8.21 1.71
C LEU A 130 14.44 -8.51 2.25
N ARG A 131 13.42 -8.27 1.43
CA ARG A 131 12.01 -8.59 1.73
C ARG A 131 11.53 -9.81 0.94
N THR A 132 10.33 -10.28 1.23
CA THR A 132 9.66 -11.35 0.44
C THR A 132 9.19 -10.89 -0.94
N TYR A 133 9.41 -9.63 -1.29
CA TYR A 133 9.15 -9.04 -2.60
C TYR A 133 10.37 -8.24 -3.10
N PRO A 134 10.56 -8.13 -4.42
CA PRO A 134 11.59 -7.28 -5.00
C PRO A 134 11.23 -5.79 -4.91
N SER A 135 12.25 -4.94 -4.81
CA SER A 135 12.12 -3.49 -4.72
C SER A 135 13.17 -2.79 -5.58
N PRO A 136 12.88 -1.64 -6.23
CA PRO A 136 13.86 -0.89 -7.00
C PRO A 136 15.07 -0.52 -6.14
N GLY A 137 16.19 -1.18 -6.42
CA GLY A 137 17.45 -0.95 -5.71
C GLY A 137 17.41 -1.36 -4.23
N ALA A 138 16.47 -2.20 -3.81
CA ALA A 138 16.24 -2.58 -2.41
C ALA A 138 16.02 -1.35 -1.50
N LEU A 139 15.29 -0.35 -1.98
CA LEU A 139 15.01 0.91 -1.27
C LEU A 139 13.69 0.91 -0.50
N TYR A 140 12.77 -0.02 -0.83
CA TYR A 140 11.49 -0.26 -0.16
C TYR A 140 10.70 1.04 0.16
N PRO A 141 10.33 1.83 -0.86
CA PRO A 141 9.61 3.08 -0.68
C PRO A 141 8.20 2.91 -0.08
N ASN A 142 7.58 1.74 -0.18
CA ASN A 142 6.23 1.51 0.36
C ASN A 142 6.27 1.02 1.81
N SER A 143 5.82 1.88 2.72
CA SER A 143 5.53 1.57 4.11
C SER A 143 4.12 0.98 4.26
N ILE A 144 3.91 0.14 5.28
CA ILE A 144 2.65 -0.59 5.47
C ILE A 144 1.96 -0.10 6.75
N TYR A 145 0.78 0.48 6.58
CA TYR A 145 -0.13 0.83 7.67
C TYR A 145 -1.31 -0.12 7.67
N VAL A 146 -1.84 -0.41 8.85
CA VAL A 146 -2.89 -1.40 9.04
C VAL A 146 -3.95 -0.80 9.95
N LEU A 147 -5.14 -0.52 9.41
CA LEU A 147 -6.33 -0.25 10.22
C LEU A 147 -6.94 -1.59 10.61
N VAL A 148 -6.86 -1.91 11.89
CA VAL A 148 -7.46 -3.10 12.50
C VAL A 148 -8.85 -2.74 12.98
N ASN A 149 -9.85 -3.50 12.56
CA ASN A 149 -11.23 -3.34 12.97
C ASN A 149 -11.72 -4.53 13.79
N ASN A 150 -11.49 -5.76 13.30
CA ASN A 150 -11.96 -6.99 13.94
C ASN A 150 -10.93 -8.12 13.81
N VAL A 151 -9.88 -8.05 14.64
CA VAL A 151 -8.84 -9.07 14.73
C VAL A 151 -8.80 -9.65 16.14
N ASP A 152 -8.81 -10.97 16.27
CA ASP A 152 -8.73 -11.65 17.58
C ASP A 152 -7.48 -11.23 18.35
N GLY A 153 -7.65 -10.74 19.59
CA GLY A 153 -6.52 -10.41 20.46
C GLY A 153 -5.76 -9.12 20.08
N LEU A 154 -6.33 -8.30 19.19
CA LEU A 154 -5.77 -7.01 18.82
C LEU A 154 -6.82 -5.90 19.01
N GLU A 155 -6.41 -4.78 19.59
CA GLU A 155 -7.27 -3.60 19.75
C GLU A 155 -7.60 -3.00 18.38
N LYS A 156 -8.79 -2.42 18.24
CA LYS A 156 -9.15 -1.64 17.07
C LYS A 156 -8.28 -0.38 17.02
N GLY A 157 -7.63 -0.13 15.89
CA GLY A 157 -6.70 0.98 15.78
C GLY A 157 -5.90 1.00 14.49
N ILE A 158 -5.14 2.07 14.31
CA ILE A 158 -4.19 2.25 13.22
C ILE A 158 -2.83 1.77 13.71
N TYR A 159 -2.22 0.86 12.96
CA TYR A 159 -0.93 0.27 13.25
C TYR A 159 0.07 0.55 12.13
N TYR A 160 1.35 0.62 12.49
CA TYR A 160 2.46 0.60 11.54
C TYR A 160 3.15 -0.76 11.60
N PHE A 161 3.35 -1.41 10.44
CA PHE A 161 4.12 -2.64 10.35
C PHE A 161 5.61 -2.33 10.13
N ASN A 162 6.45 -2.79 11.05
CA ASN A 162 7.90 -2.76 10.90
C ASN A 162 8.41 -4.10 10.35
N PRO A 163 8.80 -4.16 9.07
CA PRO A 163 9.21 -5.40 8.43
C PRO A 163 10.61 -5.89 8.85
N ASP A 164 11.44 -5.08 9.51
CA ASP A 164 12.81 -5.46 9.91
C ASP A 164 12.84 -6.30 11.18
N ILE A 165 11.92 -6.04 12.10
CA ILE A 165 11.77 -6.76 13.38
C ILE A 165 10.51 -7.63 13.45
N LEU A 166 9.69 -7.59 12.39
CA LEU A 166 8.44 -8.35 12.26
C LEU A 166 7.45 -8.05 13.39
N SER A 167 7.24 -6.76 13.65
CA SER A 167 6.33 -6.26 14.69
C SER A 167 5.39 -5.20 14.12
N ILE A 168 4.23 -5.03 14.76
CA ILE A 168 3.35 -3.88 14.54
C ILE A 168 3.37 -2.95 15.76
N TYR A 169 3.21 -1.67 15.51
CA TYR A 169 3.13 -0.63 16.53
C TYR A 169 1.77 0.04 16.46
N LEU A 170 1.06 0.13 17.59
CA LEU A 170 -0.16 0.93 17.66
C LEU A 170 0.21 2.42 17.52
N LEU A 171 -0.32 3.06 16.50
CA LEU A 171 -0.12 4.49 16.24
C LEU A 171 -1.26 5.33 16.80
N SER A 172 -2.50 4.82 16.73
CA SER A 172 -3.67 5.53 17.26
C SER A 172 -4.88 4.60 17.37
N SER A 173 -5.57 4.60 18.51
CA SER A 173 -6.92 4.03 18.67
C SER A 173 -8.01 5.12 18.70
N ASN A 174 -7.70 6.32 18.20
CA ASN A 174 -8.65 7.43 18.17
C ASN A 174 -9.78 7.18 17.15
N GLU A 175 -11.01 6.99 17.66
CA GLU A 175 -12.20 6.72 16.87
C GLU A 175 -12.54 7.83 15.85
N GLU A 176 -12.29 9.10 16.16
CA GLU A 176 -12.55 10.19 15.20
C GLU A 176 -11.60 10.11 14.00
N ARG A 177 -10.32 9.78 14.22
CA ARG A 177 -9.38 9.54 13.10
C ARG A 177 -9.83 8.37 12.23
N ILE A 178 -10.27 7.28 12.86
CA ILE A 178 -10.78 6.10 12.14
C ILE A 178 -12.04 6.45 11.34
N LYS A 179 -12.96 7.23 11.90
CA LYS A 179 -14.15 7.74 11.17
C LYS A 179 -13.77 8.59 9.96
N VAL A 180 -12.73 9.44 10.08
CA VAL A 180 -12.21 10.23 8.95
C VAL A 180 -11.71 9.32 7.83
N ILE A 181 -10.95 8.26 8.15
CA ILE A 181 -10.51 7.26 7.15
C ILE A 181 -11.71 6.63 6.45
N TYR A 182 -12.69 6.11 7.20
CA TYR A 182 -13.90 5.51 6.61
C TYR A 182 -14.69 6.49 5.75
N SER A 183 -14.68 7.78 6.10
CA SER A 183 -15.35 8.82 5.32
C SER A 183 -14.74 9.07 3.94
N GLY A 184 -13.47 8.67 3.74
CA GLY A 184 -12.78 8.81 2.46
C GLY A 184 -13.10 7.71 1.46
N PHE A 185 -13.58 6.53 1.90
CA PHE A 185 -13.95 5.46 0.97
C PHE A 185 -15.30 5.73 0.30
N MET A 186 -15.39 5.51 -1.01
CA MET A 186 -16.65 5.67 -1.76
C MET A 186 -17.73 4.67 -1.31
N ASP A 187 -17.33 3.48 -0.89
CA ASP A 187 -18.20 2.49 -0.27
C ASP A 187 -17.78 2.32 1.19
N ARG A 188 -18.28 3.23 2.02
CA ARG A 188 -18.00 3.27 3.46
C ARG A 188 -18.46 2.00 4.17
N ASP A 189 -19.62 1.47 3.78
CA ASP A 189 -20.21 0.30 4.42
C ASP A 189 -19.34 -0.94 4.17
N MET A 190 -18.87 -1.13 2.93
CA MET A 190 -17.91 -2.19 2.62
C MET A 190 -16.60 -2.01 3.39
N ALA A 191 -16.02 -0.81 3.40
CA ALA A 191 -14.76 -0.54 4.10
C ALA A 191 -14.86 -0.79 5.61
N SER A 192 -15.95 -0.33 6.25
CA SER A 192 -16.18 -0.51 7.70
C SER A 192 -16.48 -1.96 8.12
N LYS A 193 -16.86 -2.82 7.17
CA LYS A 193 -17.06 -4.26 7.40
C LYS A 193 -15.78 -5.09 7.20
N ALA A 194 -14.74 -4.54 6.57
CA ALA A 194 -13.45 -5.20 6.51
C ALA A 194 -12.90 -5.40 7.93
N SER A 195 -12.34 -6.58 8.19
CA SER A 195 -11.67 -6.87 9.47
C SER A 195 -10.35 -6.13 9.57
N VAL A 196 -9.69 -5.91 8.45
CA VAL A 196 -8.45 -5.14 8.32
C VAL A 196 -8.47 -4.35 7.00
N ILE A 197 -7.97 -3.11 7.04
CA ILE A 197 -7.59 -2.35 5.84
C ILE A 197 -6.08 -2.10 5.89
N ILE A 198 -5.37 -2.55 4.87
CA ILE A 198 -3.94 -2.31 4.69
C ILE A 198 -3.75 -1.14 3.72
N PHE A 199 -2.87 -0.21 4.07
CA PHE A 199 -2.49 0.91 3.22
C PHE A 199 -1.01 0.77 2.87
N LEU A 200 -0.71 0.78 1.57
CA LEU A 200 0.66 0.93 1.09
C LEU A 200 0.92 2.42 0.90
N VAL A 201 1.77 2.99 1.73
CA VAL A 201 2.11 4.40 1.71
C VAL A 201 3.51 4.56 1.15
N ASN A 202 3.61 5.18 -0.02
CA ASN A 202 4.87 5.48 -0.64
C ASN A 202 5.55 6.65 0.05
N ASN A 203 6.88 6.60 0.18
CA ASN A 203 7.71 7.77 0.48
C ASN A 203 8.68 8.01 -0.67
N ILE A 204 8.42 9.06 -1.47
CA ILE A 204 9.21 9.36 -2.67
C ILE A 204 10.66 9.67 -2.35
N LEU A 205 10.96 10.16 -1.14
CA LEU A 205 12.31 10.53 -0.73
C LEU A 205 13.24 9.32 -0.65
N ARG A 206 12.70 8.11 -0.45
CA ARG A 206 13.48 6.86 -0.43
C ARG A 206 14.07 6.52 -1.79
N THR A 207 13.46 6.98 -2.89
CA THR A 207 13.82 6.56 -4.25
C THR A 207 14.24 7.70 -5.15
N VAL A 208 13.90 8.95 -4.82
CA VAL A 208 14.17 10.14 -5.66
C VAL A 208 15.65 10.33 -5.97
N LEU A 209 16.55 10.11 -5.01
CA LEU A 209 17.99 10.32 -5.20
C LEU A 209 18.60 9.38 -6.24
N LYS A 210 18.11 8.14 -6.30
CA LYS A 210 18.64 7.12 -7.22
C LYS A 210 17.91 7.10 -8.55
N TYR A 211 16.61 7.36 -8.54
CA TYR A 211 15.75 7.10 -9.69
C TYR A 211 15.13 8.35 -10.31
N GLY A 212 15.29 9.53 -9.72
CA GLY A 212 14.73 10.79 -10.25
C GLY A 212 13.25 10.60 -10.60
N GLU A 213 12.87 10.90 -11.84
CA GLU A 213 11.51 10.70 -12.32
C GLU A 213 11.08 9.23 -12.38
N LEU A 214 11.96 8.24 -12.60
CA LEU A 214 11.58 6.82 -12.58
C LEU A 214 11.00 6.34 -11.24
N ARG A 215 11.23 7.09 -10.16
CA ARG A 215 10.80 6.75 -8.79
C ARG A 215 9.32 6.37 -8.71
N PHE A 216 8.46 7.08 -9.42
CA PHE A 216 7.02 6.93 -9.28
C PHE A 216 6.52 5.65 -9.96
N LYS A 217 6.90 5.44 -11.22
CA LYS A 217 6.64 4.18 -11.94
C LYS A 217 7.12 2.97 -11.15
N LEU A 218 8.37 3.01 -10.67
CA LEU A 218 8.97 1.88 -9.94
C LEU A 218 8.27 1.61 -8.60
N SER A 219 7.88 2.67 -7.91
CA SER A 219 7.16 2.60 -6.64
C SER A 219 5.79 1.92 -6.74
N LEU A 220 5.08 2.15 -7.84
CA LEU A 220 3.74 1.59 -8.04
C LEU A 220 3.80 0.15 -8.51
N ILE A 221 4.81 -0.20 -9.30
CA ILE A 221 5.12 -1.60 -9.63
C ILE A 221 5.38 -2.38 -8.33
N GLU A 222 6.20 -1.83 -7.43
CA GLU A 222 6.42 -2.42 -6.11
C GLU A 222 5.11 -2.55 -5.31
N ALA A 223 4.29 -1.50 -5.26
CA ALA A 223 3.02 -1.54 -4.53
C ALA A 223 2.09 -2.65 -5.06
N GLY A 224 2.00 -2.82 -6.39
CA GLY A 224 1.23 -3.91 -7.00
C GLY A 224 1.76 -5.30 -6.67
N ILE A 225 3.08 -5.48 -6.56
CA ILE A 225 3.70 -6.74 -6.16
C ILE A 225 3.35 -7.08 -4.71
N ILE A 226 3.50 -6.12 -3.80
CA ILE A 226 3.13 -6.29 -2.39
C ILE A 226 1.64 -6.62 -2.26
N ALA A 227 0.77 -5.89 -2.97
CA ALA A 227 -0.66 -6.10 -2.94
C ALA A 227 -1.04 -7.50 -3.44
N GLN A 228 -0.40 -7.98 -4.51
CA GLN A 228 -0.62 -9.34 -5.01
C GLN A 228 -0.18 -10.40 -3.99
N ASN A 229 0.99 -10.24 -3.35
CA ASN A 229 1.42 -11.15 -2.28
C ASN A 229 0.38 -11.25 -1.15
N ILE A 230 -0.11 -10.09 -0.67
CA ILE A 230 -1.13 -10.02 0.39
C ILE A 230 -2.42 -10.73 -0.03
N VAL A 231 -2.89 -10.49 -1.25
CA VAL A 231 -4.14 -11.11 -1.77
C VAL A 231 -3.98 -12.62 -1.97
N LEU A 232 -2.82 -13.10 -2.39
CA LEU A 232 -2.54 -14.54 -2.48
C LEU A 232 -2.49 -15.20 -1.11
N LEU A 233 -1.87 -14.55 -0.12
CA LEU A 233 -1.85 -15.05 1.27
C LEU A 233 -3.25 -15.06 1.87
N ALA A 234 -4.06 -14.03 1.63
CA ALA A 234 -5.47 -14.02 2.02
C ALA A 234 -6.22 -15.20 1.40
N THR A 235 -6.01 -15.45 0.10
CA THR A 235 -6.62 -16.59 -0.61
C THR A 235 -6.16 -17.93 -0.02
N ALA A 236 -4.87 -18.08 0.28
CA ALA A 236 -4.30 -19.28 0.91
C ALA A 236 -4.89 -19.56 2.30
N LEU A 237 -5.22 -18.52 3.05
CA LEU A 237 -5.86 -18.60 4.37
C LEU A 237 -7.40 -18.67 4.30
N GLY A 238 -7.97 -18.80 3.09
CA GLY A 238 -9.43 -18.84 2.88
C GLY A 238 -10.15 -17.53 3.19
N LYS A 239 -9.43 -16.40 3.23
CA LYS A 239 -9.96 -15.07 3.52
C LYS A 239 -10.38 -14.35 2.24
N LYS A 240 -11.28 -13.39 2.42
CA LYS A 240 -11.73 -12.49 1.37
C LYS A 240 -10.82 -11.28 1.32
N SER A 241 -10.53 -10.81 0.12
CA SER A 241 -9.67 -9.65 -0.09
C SER A 241 -10.11 -8.80 -1.27
N LEU A 242 -9.83 -7.51 -1.22
CA LEU A 242 -10.06 -6.56 -2.31
C LEU A 242 -8.98 -5.49 -2.33
N ILE A 243 -8.27 -5.36 -3.45
CA ILE A 243 -7.53 -4.13 -3.75
C ILE A 243 -8.56 -3.08 -4.13
N TYR A 244 -8.56 -1.93 -3.46
CA TYR A 244 -9.60 -0.92 -3.59
C TYR A 244 -9.00 0.48 -3.73
N GLU A 245 -9.29 1.13 -4.86
CA GLU A 245 -8.72 2.44 -5.20
C GLU A 245 -9.76 3.55 -5.25
N SER A 246 -11.00 3.27 -4.84
CA SER A 246 -12.09 4.26 -4.88
C SER A 246 -12.22 4.95 -3.53
N PHE A 247 -11.29 5.87 -3.27
CA PHE A 247 -11.23 6.68 -2.05
C PHE A 247 -10.82 8.14 -2.35
N ILE A 248 -10.93 9.01 -1.35
CA ILE A 248 -10.46 10.40 -1.36
C ILE A 248 -9.13 10.46 -0.61
N ASP A 249 -8.02 10.67 -1.30
CA ASP A 249 -6.64 10.65 -0.75
C ASP A 249 -6.51 11.49 0.52
N ASN A 250 -6.84 12.79 0.44
CA ASN A 250 -6.72 13.72 1.57
C ASN A 250 -7.41 13.25 2.86
N LYS A 251 -8.51 12.48 2.76
CA LYS A 251 -9.21 11.95 3.94
C LYS A 251 -8.42 10.83 4.59
N LEU A 252 -7.95 9.86 3.81
CA LEU A 252 -7.16 8.75 4.32
C LEU A 252 -5.80 9.25 4.81
N GLU A 253 -5.16 10.16 4.08
CA GLU A 253 -3.86 10.74 4.43
C GLU A 253 -3.91 11.50 5.77
N ASN A 254 -4.95 12.30 5.99
CA ASN A 254 -5.18 12.98 7.26
C ASN A 254 -5.37 11.96 8.41
N GLY A 255 -6.23 10.96 8.19
CA GLY A 255 -6.45 9.89 9.18
C GLY A 255 -5.18 9.12 9.54
N LEU A 256 -4.31 8.87 8.54
CA LEU A 256 -2.99 8.26 8.67
C LEU A 256 -1.87 9.26 9.03
N SER A 257 -2.19 10.53 9.29
CA SER A 257 -1.22 11.58 9.64
C SER A 257 0.02 11.62 8.73
N ILE A 258 -0.18 11.38 7.43
CA ILE A 258 0.84 11.53 6.40
C ILE A 258 0.61 12.81 5.61
N ASN A 259 1.66 13.32 4.97
CA ASN A 259 1.66 14.70 4.46
C ASN A 259 1.05 14.89 3.07
N GLY A 260 0.78 13.83 2.29
CA GLY A 260 0.21 13.92 0.93
C GLY A 260 1.14 14.50 -0.13
N VAL A 261 2.35 14.93 0.24
CA VAL A 261 3.32 15.62 -0.65
C VAL A 261 4.50 14.70 -0.96
N THR A 262 5.24 14.29 0.07
CA THR A 262 6.33 13.32 -0.05
C THR A 262 5.87 11.90 0.28
N GLN A 263 4.74 11.79 0.98
CA GLN A 263 4.11 10.54 1.35
C GLN A 263 2.68 10.50 0.81
N PHE A 264 2.34 9.46 0.05
CA PHE A 264 0.99 9.30 -0.51
C PHE A 264 0.58 7.83 -0.52
N ILE A 265 -0.72 7.57 -0.58
CA ILE A 265 -1.27 6.21 -0.60
C ILE A 265 -1.15 5.66 -2.02
N SER A 266 -0.36 4.59 -2.20
CA SER A 266 -0.22 3.92 -3.50
C SER A 266 -1.37 2.96 -3.80
N THR A 267 -1.89 2.29 -2.77
CA THR A 267 -3.01 1.35 -2.88
C THR A 267 -3.57 1.02 -1.51
N THR A 268 -4.82 0.57 -1.46
CA THR A 268 -5.42 -0.01 -0.25
C THR A 268 -5.94 -1.42 -0.49
N ILE A 269 -5.90 -2.24 0.55
CA ILE A 269 -6.29 -3.65 0.50
C ILE A 269 -7.22 -3.94 1.68
N LEU A 270 -8.46 -4.30 1.39
CA LEU A 270 -9.46 -4.70 2.38
C LEU A 270 -9.37 -6.23 2.57
N LEU A 271 -9.45 -6.69 3.81
CA LEU A 271 -9.38 -8.10 4.21
C LEU A 271 -10.50 -8.45 5.18
N GLY A 272 -11.08 -9.66 5.06
CA GLY A 272 -12.08 -10.20 6.00
C GLY A 272 -12.75 -11.49 5.53
#